data_AF-A0A399YU79-F1
#
_entry.id   AF-A0A399YU79-F1
#
_cell.length_a   1.000
_cell.length_b   1.000
_cell.length_c   1.000
_cell.angle_alpha   90.00
_cell.angle_beta   90.00
_cell.angle_gamma   90.00
#
_symmetry.space_group_name_H-M   'P 1'
#
loop_
_entity.id
_entity.type
_entity.pdbx_description
1 polymer ?
#
loop_
_entity_poly.entity_id
_entity_poly.type
_entity_poly.pdbx_seq_one_letter_code
_entity_poly.pdbx_strand_id
1 'polypeptide(L)'
;MDHGLKARPLFDPPIVRRAVVDAFRKLTPRQQARNPVMFVVAVGATLTTLLLIVDLARGSAANPAFDLQIALWLWFTVLFANFAEALAEGRGKAQADSLRKARQEMSARRLTGGNGNGREERVPASQLKKGDLVVCEAGDAIPGDGEVVEGIASVDESAITGESAPVIRESGGDRSAVTGGTRVLSDRIVIRITSEQGSTFLDRMIALVEGAKRQKTPNEIALTILLSGLTIIFLLAVISLRPFAAYAEAESGLTRSTTTVPVLIALLVCLIPTTIGGLLSAIGISGMDRLIRRNVLATSGRAVEAAGDVDVLLLDKTGTITLGNRMATAFHPAPGIEQVRLADAAQLSSLADETPEGRSIVVLAKDKYGLRGRELAAPHVQFLPFTAQTRMSGVDFPAQNGRPPLAIRKGAADAVRQHVAMMGGRYPGEVDALVNRIAGGGGTPLVVAEGKEVLGVIELKDVVKGGMSERFAQLRRMGIRTVMITGDNPLTAA
;
A
#
# COMPACT_ATOMS: atom_id res chain seq x y z
N MET A 1 -19.25 -2.15 -3.91
CA MET A 1 -19.49 -1.72 -2.53
C MET A 1 -18.24 -1.00 -2.06
N ASP A 2 -18.38 0.31 -1.87
CA ASP A 2 -17.31 1.23 -1.55
C ASP A 2 -16.90 1.04 -0.08
N HIS A 3 -16.04 0.05 0.19
CA HIS A 3 -15.37 -0.09 1.49
C HIS A 3 -14.18 0.87 1.58
N GLY A 4 -14.43 2.15 1.28
CA GLY A 4 -13.56 3.22 1.73
C GLY A 4 -13.52 3.16 3.25
N LEU A 5 -12.35 2.84 3.82
CA LEU A 5 -12.08 2.90 5.25
C LEU A 5 -12.53 4.28 5.76
N LYS A 6 -13.74 4.37 6.34
CA LYS A 6 -14.24 5.62 6.93
C LYS A 6 -13.19 6.10 7.92
N ALA A 7 -12.64 7.29 7.66
CA ALA A 7 -11.68 7.92 8.55
C ALA A 7 -12.32 8.05 9.93
N ARG A 8 -11.84 7.27 10.90
CA ARG A 8 -12.34 7.32 12.28
C ARG A 8 -11.97 8.69 12.89
N PRO A 9 -12.86 9.29 13.69
CA PRO A 9 -12.59 10.57 14.35
C PRO A 9 -11.35 10.46 15.27
N LEU A 10 -10.66 11.59 15.48
CA LEU A 10 -9.46 11.65 16.34
C LEU A 10 -9.74 11.13 17.76
N PHE A 11 -10.95 11.30 18.26
CA PHE A 11 -11.36 10.92 19.62
C PHE A 11 -12.40 9.81 19.59
N ASP A 12 -12.06 8.67 19.00
CA ASP A 12 -12.89 7.47 19.07
C ASP A 12 -13.01 7.00 20.55
N PRO A 13 -14.20 7.05 21.18
CA PRO A 13 -14.39 6.80 22.61
C PRO A 13 -13.74 5.51 23.17
N PRO A 14 -13.86 4.33 22.50
CA PRO A 14 -13.16 3.11 22.93
C PRO A 14 -11.63 3.24 22.91
N ILE A 15 -11.05 3.93 21.92
CA ILE A 15 -9.60 4.13 21.83
C ILE A 15 -9.13 5.05 22.96
N VAL A 16 -9.85 6.15 23.20
CA VAL A 16 -9.53 7.11 24.28
C VAL A 16 -9.62 6.42 25.64
N ARG A 17 -10.69 5.66 25.91
CA ARG A 17 -10.84 4.93 27.18
C ARG A 17 -9.69 3.95 27.41
N ARG A 18 -9.28 3.21 26.37
CA ARG A 18 -8.14 2.29 26.44
C ARG A 18 -6.83 3.05 26.67
N ALA A 19 -6.62 4.16 25.97
CA ALA A 19 -5.43 4.99 26.11
C ALA A 19 -5.29 5.58 27.52
N VAL A 20 -6.39 5.97 28.17
CA VAL A 20 -6.37 6.41 29.58
C VAL A 20 -5.87 5.27 30.48
N VAL A 21 -6.43 4.07 30.37
CA VAL A 21 -6.00 2.91 31.18
C VAL A 21 -4.53 2.56 30.92
N ASP A 22 -4.12 2.56 29.66
CA ASP A 22 -2.75 2.24 29.29
C ASP A 22 -1.77 3.34 29.75
N ALA A 23 -2.18 4.61 29.83
CA ALA A 23 -1.35 5.69 30.37
C ALA A 23 -0.93 5.44 31.83
N PHE A 24 -1.84 4.92 32.65
CA PHE A 24 -1.54 4.52 34.03
C PHE A 24 -0.69 3.24 34.08
N ARG A 25 -0.95 2.25 33.23
CA ARG A 25 -0.10 1.04 33.14
C ARG A 25 1.33 1.34 32.73
N LYS A 26 1.54 2.40 31.95
CA LYS A 26 2.84 2.88 31.52
C LYS A 26 3.66 3.59 32.60
N LEU A 27 3.11 3.81 33.80
CA LEU A 27 3.85 4.40 34.94
C LEU A 27 4.92 3.48 35.55
N THR A 28 5.10 2.26 35.04
CA THR A 28 6.14 1.36 35.55
C THR A 28 7.55 1.95 35.36
N PRO A 29 8.45 1.89 36.36
CA PRO A 29 9.80 2.47 36.27
C PRO A 29 10.60 1.97 35.07
N ARG A 30 10.43 0.68 34.71
CA ARG A 30 11.09 0.05 33.56
C ARG A 30 10.70 0.69 32.22
N GLN A 31 9.45 1.13 32.08
CA GLN A 31 8.99 1.76 30.85
C GLN A 31 9.42 3.23 30.79
N GLN A 32 9.32 3.95 31.91
CA GLN A 32 9.78 5.34 32.01
C GLN A 32 11.28 5.47 31.77
N ALA A 33 12.10 4.51 32.22
CA ALA A 33 13.55 4.51 32.00
C ALA A 33 13.97 4.47 30.51
N ARG A 34 13.06 4.09 29.59
CA ARG A 34 13.33 4.15 28.13
C ARG A 34 13.29 5.58 27.57
N ASN A 35 12.73 6.51 28.34
CA ASN A 35 12.63 7.93 28.05
C ASN A 35 13.28 8.73 29.20
N PRO A 36 14.58 9.05 29.12
CA PRO A 36 15.32 9.66 30.22
C PRO A 36 14.73 11.00 30.68
N VAL A 37 14.16 11.78 29.75
CA VAL A 37 13.49 13.05 30.05
C VAL A 37 12.28 12.82 30.96
N MET A 38 11.36 11.96 30.54
CA MET A 38 10.14 11.69 31.32
C MET A 38 10.43 10.92 32.61
N PHE A 39 11.50 10.12 32.63
CA PHE A 39 11.98 9.46 33.84
C PHE A 39 12.35 10.47 34.94
N VAL A 40 13.07 11.54 34.60
CA VAL A 40 13.41 12.61 35.56
C VAL A 40 12.14 13.28 36.10
N VAL A 41 11.15 13.55 35.25
CA VAL A 41 9.85 14.10 35.68
C VAL A 41 9.12 13.13 36.62
N ALA A 42 9.11 11.83 36.32
CA ALA A 42 8.47 10.81 37.15
C ALA A 42 9.16 10.64 38.53
N VAL A 43 10.49 10.71 38.56
CA VAL A 43 11.27 10.73 39.80
C VAL A 43 10.96 12.00 40.60
N GLY A 44 10.90 13.16 39.94
CA GLY A 44 10.50 14.42 40.55
C GLY A 44 9.10 14.36 41.15
N ALA A 45 8.11 13.88 40.39
CA ALA A 45 6.73 13.69 40.86
C ALA A 45 6.66 12.78 42.09
N THR A 46 7.40 11.66 42.06
CA THR A 46 7.46 10.70 43.17
C THR A 46 8.11 11.32 44.40
N LEU A 47 9.23 12.03 44.24
CA LEU A 47 9.95 12.67 45.34
C LEU A 47 9.12 13.79 45.97
N THR A 48 8.50 14.66 45.17
CA THR A 48 7.62 15.72 45.67
C THR A 48 6.43 15.14 46.43
N THR A 49 5.82 14.07 45.92
CA THR A 49 4.71 13.38 46.59
C THR A 49 5.15 12.76 47.92
N LEU A 50 6.33 12.13 47.96
CA LEU A 50 6.87 11.51 49.16
C LEU A 50 7.24 12.55 50.22
N LEU A 51 7.86 13.66 49.82
CA LEU A 51 8.17 14.78 50.71
C LEU A 51 6.91 15.37 51.31
N LEU A 52 5.87 15.63 50.50
CA LEU A 52 4.57 16.11 50.98
C LEU A 52 3.97 15.18 52.04
N ILE A 53 3.99 13.86 51.82
CA ILE A 53 3.46 12.88 52.78
C ILE A 53 4.26 12.91 54.08
N VAL A 54 5.59 12.95 53.99
CA VAL A 54 6.49 12.99 55.16
C VAL A 54 6.31 14.28 55.95
N ASP A 55 6.22 15.42 55.28
CA ASP A 55 6.06 16.73 55.92
C ASP A 55 4.68 16.89 56.57
N LEU A 56 3.62 16.33 55.96
CA LEU A 56 2.30 16.23 56.58
C LEU A 56 2.31 15.34 57.82
N ALA A 57 2.96 14.17 57.75
CA ALA A 57 3.05 13.25 58.87
C ALA A 57 3.86 13.80 60.04
N ARG A 58 4.87 14.63 59.77
CA ARG A 58 5.71 15.30 60.79
C ARG A 58 5.15 16.63 61.28
N GLY A 59 4.08 17.15 60.67
CA GLY A 59 3.55 18.49 60.97
C GLY A 59 4.49 19.63 60.56
N SER A 60 5.46 19.37 59.68
CA SER A 60 6.48 20.33 59.20
C SER A 60 6.12 20.98 57.86
N ALA A 61 4.95 20.66 57.28
CA ALA A 61 4.52 21.18 56.00
C ALA A 61 4.25 22.70 56.07
N ALA A 62 5.14 23.50 55.45
CA ALA A 62 5.01 24.95 55.41
C ALA A 62 3.83 25.42 54.55
N ASN A 63 3.60 24.78 53.39
CA ASN A 63 2.46 25.04 52.51
C ASN A 63 2.03 23.77 51.76
N PRO A 64 1.27 22.86 52.41
CA PRO A 64 0.91 21.58 51.83
C PRO A 64 0.04 21.69 50.58
N ALA A 65 -0.78 22.75 50.46
CA ALA A 65 -1.62 22.98 49.28
C ALA A 65 -0.78 23.28 48.04
N PHE A 66 0.28 24.09 48.19
CA PHE A 66 1.20 24.42 47.11
C PHE A 66 2.00 23.20 46.64
N ASP A 67 2.56 22.44 47.57
CA ASP A 67 3.33 21.22 47.26
C ASP A 67 2.45 20.14 46.63
N LEU A 68 1.19 20.01 47.08
CA LEU A 68 0.18 19.16 46.45
C LEU A 68 -0.10 19.59 45.01
N GLN A 69 -0.27 20.89 44.75
CA GLN A 69 -0.50 21.40 43.41
C GLN A 69 0.68 21.09 42.48
N ILE A 70 1.93 21.25 42.94
CA ILE A 70 3.12 20.85 42.17
C ILE A 70 3.08 19.35 41.88
N ALA A 71 2.88 18.51 42.90
CA ALA A 71 2.83 17.06 42.71
C ALA A 71 1.76 16.65 41.69
N LEU A 72 0.57 17.23 41.75
CA LEU A 72 -0.53 16.96 40.81
C LEU A 72 -0.15 17.34 39.37
N TRP A 73 0.47 18.51 39.16
CA TRP A 73 0.91 18.92 37.82
C TRP A 73 2.04 18.03 37.28
N LEU A 74 2.99 17.62 38.12
CA LEU A 74 4.05 16.71 37.72
C LEU A 74 3.49 15.34 37.30
N TRP A 75 2.55 14.78 38.07
CA TRP A 75 1.85 13.55 37.68
C TRP A 75 1.03 13.73 36.41
N PHE A 76 0.34 14.86 36.26
CA PHE A 76 -0.38 15.19 35.03
C PHE A 76 0.55 15.22 33.82
N THR A 77 1.74 15.83 33.93
CA THR A 77 2.72 15.86 32.84
C THR A 77 3.17 14.46 32.42
N VAL A 78 3.46 13.57 33.38
CA VAL A 78 3.83 12.18 33.09
C VAL A 78 2.68 11.42 32.44
N LEU A 79 1.46 11.53 33.01
CA LEU A 79 0.28 10.87 32.49
C LEU A 79 -0.11 11.37 31.09
N PHE A 80 0.05 12.67 30.83
CA PHE A 80 -0.22 13.27 29.53
C PHE A 80 0.70 12.71 28.45
N ALA A 81 2.00 12.60 28.73
CA ALA A 81 2.95 11.99 27.80
C ALA A 81 2.62 10.52 27.52
N ASN A 82 2.35 9.73 28.57
CA ASN A 82 1.96 8.32 28.43
C ASN A 82 0.64 8.16 27.65
N PHE A 83 -0.32 9.06 27.88
CA PHE A 83 -1.59 9.10 27.17
C PHE A 83 -1.40 9.40 25.68
N ALA A 84 -0.58 10.39 25.32
CA ALA A 84 -0.30 10.71 23.93
C ALA A 84 0.30 9.53 23.17
N GLU A 85 1.25 8.82 23.79
CA GLU A 85 1.83 7.60 23.20
C GLU A 85 0.80 6.46 23.10
N ALA A 86 0.02 6.20 24.16
CA ALA A 86 -1.02 5.18 24.17
C ALA A 86 -2.13 5.45 23.13
N LEU A 87 -2.50 6.71 22.95
CA LEU A 87 -3.47 7.13 21.93
C LEU A 87 -2.94 6.86 20.52
N ALA A 88 -1.66 7.15 20.25
CA ALA A 88 -1.02 6.87 18.97
C ALA A 88 -0.97 5.35 18.69
N GLU A 89 -0.55 4.54 19.66
CA GLU A 89 -0.53 3.07 19.53
C GLU A 89 -1.93 2.46 19.37
N GLY A 90 -2.92 2.99 20.11
CA GLY A 90 -4.29 2.47 20.10
C GLY A 90 -4.96 2.57 18.73
N ARG A 91 -4.60 3.60 17.95
CA ARG A 91 -5.08 3.76 16.56
C ARG A 91 -4.49 2.69 15.64
N GLY A 92 -3.18 2.47 15.69
CA GLY A 92 -2.53 1.42 14.92
C GLY A 92 -3.16 0.05 15.25
N LYS A 93 -3.22 -0.31 16.53
CA LYS A 93 -3.81 -1.58 16.97
C LYS A 93 -5.25 -1.78 16.49
N ALA A 94 -6.09 -0.74 16.50
CA ALA A 94 -7.46 -0.84 16.01
C ALA A 94 -7.55 -1.15 14.50
N GLN A 95 -6.62 -0.63 13.70
CA GLN A 95 -6.54 -0.95 12.28
C GLN A 95 -6.04 -2.38 12.05
N ALA A 96 -5.01 -2.81 12.79
CA ALA A 96 -4.54 -4.19 12.76
C ALA A 96 -5.64 -5.19 13.15
N ASP A 97 -6.43 -4.89 14.18
CA ASP A 97 -7.56 -5.72 14.61
C ASP A 97 -8.62 -5.86 13.51
N SER A 98 -8.86 -4.80 12.73
CA SER A 98 -9.79 -4.86 11.59
C SER A 98 -9.30 -5.78 10.47
N LEU A 99 -8.00 -5.71 10.14
CA LEU A 99 -7.36 -6.60 9.17
C LEU A 99 -7.38 -8.06 9.63
N ARG A 100 -7.11 -8.29 10.93
CA ARG A 100 -7.13 -9.63 11.53
C ARG A 100 -8.53 -10.23 11.51
N LYS A 101 -9.58 -9.44 11.79
CA LYS A 101 -10.97 -9.90 11.69
C LYS A 101 -11.37 -10.25 10.27
N ALA A 102 -11.06 -9.37 9.30
CA ALA A 102 -11.35 -9.64 7.89
C ALA A 102 -10.72 -10.95 7.40
N ARG A 103 -9.51 -11.27 7.88
CA ARG A 103 -8.84 -12.55 7.60
C ARG A 103 -9.53 -13.74 8.27
N GLN A 104 -9.94 -13.62 9.53
CA GLN A 104 -10.60 -14.72 10.27
C GLN A 104 -11.94 -15.12 9.67
N GLU A 105 -12.66 -14.16 9.07
CA GLU A 105 -13.96 -14.39 8.44
C GLU A 105 -13.85 -15.01 7.02
N MET A 106 -12.65 -15.06 6.44
CA MET A 106 -12.45 -15.54 5.08
C MET A 106 -12.44 -17.08 5.02
N SER A 107 -13.27 -17.65 4.14
CA SER A 107 -13.31 -19.09 3.87
C SER A 107 -12.48 -19.45 2.65
N ALA A 108 -11.76 -20.58 2.70
CA ALA A 108 -10.98 -21.14 1.61
C ALA A 108 -11.57 -22.48 1.14
N ARG A 109 -11.48 -22.77 -0.16
CA ARG A 109 -11.80 -24.08 -0.75
C ARG A 109 -10.52 -24.87 -0.97
N ARG A 110 -10.13 -25.70 0.00
CA ARG A 110 -8.90 -26.50 -0.06
C ARG A 110 -9.15 -27.81 -0.81
N LEU A 111 -8.25 -28.18 -1.72
CA LEU A 111 -8.25 -29.48 -2.39
C LEU A 111 -7.55 -30.53 -1.53
N THR A 112 -8.22 -31.65 -1.31
CA THR A 112 -7.67 -32.81 -0.60
C THR A 112 -7.35 -33.92 -1.62
N GLY A 113 -6.07 -34.31 -1.75
CA GLY A 113 -5.67 -35.41 -2.65
C GLY A 113 -4.41 -35.24 -3.51
N GLY A 114 -3.63 -34.16 -3.35
CA GLY A 114 -2.30 -33.99 -3.97
C GLY A 114 -2.27 -33.70 -5.48
N ASN A 115 -3.28 -34.15 -6.23
CA ASN A 115 -3.45 -33.93 -7.67
C ASN A 115 -4.79 -33.23 -7.95
N GLY A 116 -4.90 -32.43 -9.02
CA GLY A 116 -6.02 -31.51 -9.33
C GLY A 116 -7.45 -32.08 -9.36
N ASN A 117 -7.64 -33.39 -9.14
CA ASN A 117 -8.93 -34.07 -8.99
C ASN A 117 -9.31 -34.38 -7.52
N GLY A 118 -8.67 -33.70 -6.56
CA GLY A 118 -8.99 -33.84 -5.14
C GLY A 118 -10.38 -33.32 -4.77
N ARG A 119 -10.93 -33.79 -3.64
CA ARG A 119 -12.22 -33.29 -3.12
C ARG A 119 -12.02 -31.90 -2.52
N GLU A 120 -12.89 -30.96 -2.88
CA GLU A 120 -12.91 -29.62 -2.28
C GLU A 120 -13.52 -29.65 -0.88
N GLU A 121 -12.79 -29.10 0.10
CA GLU A 121 -13.20 -28.93 1.48
C GLU A 121 -13.18 -27.44 1.83
N ARG A 122 -14.23 -26.95 2.49
CA ARG A 122 -14.29 -25.56 2.93
C ARG A 122 -13.68 -25.43 4.32
N VAL A 123 -12.57 -24.69 4.41
CA VAL A 123 -11.82 -24.46 5.67
C VAL A 123 -11.63 -22.97 5.90
N PRO A 124 -11.53 -22.49 7.16
CA PRO A 124 -11.12 -21.11 7.43
C PRO A 124 -9.74 -20.82 6.83
N ALA A 125 -9.54 -19.62 6.27
CA ALA A 125 -8.25 -19.21 5.69
C ALA A 125 -7.10 -19.24 6.71
N SER A 126 -7.40 -19.08 8.01
CA SER A 126 -6.44 -19.21 9.10
C SER A 126 -5.86 -20.62 9.29
N GLN A 127 -6.53 -21.65 8.78
CA GLN A 127 -6.10 -23.05 8.91
C GLN A 127 -5.24 -23.52 7.73
N LEU A 128 -5.11 -22.71 6.68
CA LEU A 128 -4.26 -23.02 5.53
C LEU A 128 -2.79 -23.11 5.96
N LYS A 129 -2.08 -24.09 5.40
CA LYS A 129 -0.66 -24.31 5.61
C LYS A 129 0.10 -24.21 4.29
N LYS A 130 1.40 -23.94 4.39
CA LYS A 130 2.30 -23.97 3.23
C LYS A 130 2.20 -25.34 2.55
N GLY A 131 2.00 -25.32 1.24
CA GLY A 131 1.81 -26.51 0.40
C GLY A 131 0.34 -26.88 0.16
N ASP A 132 -0.62 -26.32 0.90
CA ASP A 132 -2.04 -26.55 0.64
C ASP A 132 -2.42 -26.02 -0.75
N LEU A 133 -3.28 -26.76 -1.45
CA LEU A 133 -3.85 -26.36 -2.73
C LEU A 133 -5.25 -25.79 -2.50
N VAL A 134 -5.52 -24.62 -3.07
CA VAL A 134 -6.78 -23.90 -2.91
C VAL A 134 -7.36 -23.54 -4.27
N VAL A 135 -8.66 -23.76 -4.44
CA VAL A 135 -9.40 -23.37 -5.65
C VAL A 135 -10.02 -21.99 -5.43
N CYS A 136 -9.82 -21.10 -6.38
CA CYS A 136 -10.51 -19.81 -6.46
C CYS A 136 -11.13 -19.68 -7.85
N GLU A 137 -12.37 -19.20 -7.89
CA GLU A 137 -13.11 -18.90 -9.12
C GLU A 137 -13.48 -17.42 -9.17
N ALA A 138 -13.94 -16.95 -10.34
CA ALA A 138 -14.43 -15.60 -10.52
C ALA A 138 -15.38 -15.15 -9.39
N GLY A 139 -15.01 -14.06 -8.70
CA GLY A 139 -15.72 -13.51 -7.56
C GLY A 139 -15.10 -13.83 -6.20
N ASP A 140 -14.30 -14.89 -6.08
CA ASP A 140 -13.67 -15.30 -4.82
C ASP A 140 -12.54 -14.37 -4.40
N ALA A 141 -12.35 -14.24 -3.08
CA ALA A 141 -11.16 -13.65 -2.51
C ALA A 141 -10.06 -14.72 -2.34
N ILE A 142 -8.83 -14.38 -2.71
CA ILE A 142 -7.68 -15.27 -2.53
C ILE A 142 -7.36 -15.38 -1.03
N PRO A 143 -7.42 -16.57 -0.42
CA PRO A 143 -7.37 -16.70 1.04
C PRO A 143 -5.97 -16.64 1.66
N GLY A 144 -4.92 -16.73 0.85
CA GLY A 144 -3.54 -16.62 1.32
C GLY A 144 -2.55 -16.45 0.18
N ASP A 145 -1.35 -16.00 0.51
CA ASP A 145 -0.27 -15.82 -0.46
C ASP A 145 0.19 -17.17 -1.03
N GLY A 146 0.36 -17.23 -2.35
CA GLY A 146 0.67 -18.47 -3.03
C GLY A 146 1.15 -18.28 -4.46
N GLU A 147 1.27 -19.39 -5.17
CA GLU A 147 1.58 -19.45 -6.60
C GLU A 147 0.49 -20.24 -7.31
N VAL A 148 0.03 -19.74 -8.46
CA VAL A 148 -0.87 -20.46 -9.35
C VAL A 148 -0.14 -21.67 -9.91
N VAL A 149 -0.68 -22.86 -9.66
CA VAL A 149 -0.13 -24.14 -10.15
C VAL A 149 -0.97 -24.75 -11.26
N GLU A 150 -2.22 -24.31 -11.41
CA GLU A 150 -3.12 -24.73 -12.48
C GLU A 150 -4.03 -23.56 -12.88
N GLY A 151 -4.21 -23.37 -14.18
CA GLY A 151 -5.09 -22.35 -14.74
C GLY A 151 -4.43 -20.99 -14.96
N ILE A 152 -5.24 -20.07 -15.49
CA ILE A 152 -4.90 -18.68 -15.74
C ILE A 152 -6.14 -17.84 -15.41
N ALA A 153 -5.97 -16.72 -14.73
CA ALA A 153 -7.06 -15.83 -14.35
C ALA A 153 -6.61 -14.38 -14.27
N SER A 154 -7.57 -13.45 -14.40
CA SER A 154 -7.38 -12.06 -14.04
C SER A 154 -7.69 -11.83 -12.56
N VAL A 155 -6.84 -11.07 -11.86
CA VAL A 155 -6.94 -10.80 -10.43
C VAL A 155 -6.96 -9.30 -10.18
N ASP A 156 -7.92 -8.85 -9.38
CA ASP A 156 -8.00 -7.49 -8.86
C ASP A 156 -7.16 -7.36 -7.60
N GLU A 157 -6.01 -6.69 -7.74
CA GLU A 157 -5.09 -6.40 -6.64
C GLU A 157 -5.29 -4.99 -6.04
N SER A 158 -6.37 -4.29 -6.41
CA SER A 158 -6.63 -2.90 -5.99
C SER A 158 -6.69 -2.72 -4.48
N ALA A 159 -7.13 -3.74 -3.73
CA ALA A 159 -7.15 -3.73 -2.29
C ALA A 159 -5.76 -3.58 -1.65
N ILE A 160 -4.70 -3.93 -2.38
CA ILE A 160 -3.31 -3.95 -1.89
C ILE A 160 -2.46 -2.92 -2.61
N THR A 161 -2.48 -2.92 -3.95
CA THR A 161 -1.65 -2.02 -4.76
C THR A 161 -2.28 -0.64 -4.91
N GLY A 162 -3.59 -0.51 -4.67
CA GLY A 162 -4.36 0.70 -4.96
C GLY A 162 -4.59 0.95 -6.44
N GLU A 163 -4.16 0.05 -7.32
CA GLU A 163 -4.34 0.16 -8.77
C GLU A 163 -5.60 -0.58 -9.21
N SER A 164 -6.47 0.09 -9.96
CA SER A 164 -7.77 -0.47 -10.37
C SER A 164 -7.70 -1.41 -11.58
N ALA A 165 -6.54 -1.55 -12.22
CA ALA A 165 -6.37 -2.42 -13.38
C ALA A 165 -6.11 -3.87 -12.92
N PRO A 166 -6.85 -4.86 -13.45
CA PRO A 166 -6.62 -6.25 -13.10
C PRO A 166 -5.33 -6.79 -13.72
N VAL A 167 -4.69 -7.72 -13.03
CA VAL A 167 -3.42 -8.34 -13.41
C VAL A 167 -3.64 -9.82 -13.74
N ILE A 168 -3.02 -10.30 -14.82
CA ILE A 168 -3.11 -11.72 -15.22
C ILE A 168 -2.14 -12.56 -14.40
N ARG A 169 -2.63 -13.67 -13.85
CA ARG A 169 -1.88 -14.65 -13.06
C ARG A 169 -2.03 -16.03 -13.70
N GLU A 170 -0.92 -16.71 -13.96
CA GLU A 170 -0.89 -17.96 -14.73
C GLU A 170 0.06 -19.00 -14.12
N SER A 171 -0.27 -20.28 -14.31
CA SER A 171 0.57 -21.38 -13.85
C SER A 171 1.87 -21.52 -14.65
N GLY A 172 2.98 -21.80 -13.95
CA GLY A 172 4.24 -22.22 -14.58
C GLY A 172 5.08 -21.10 -15.23
N GLY A 173 4.72 -19.84 -15.03
CA GLY A 173 5.49 -18.67 -15.47
C GLY A 173 5.84 -17.69 -14.33
N ASP A 174 6.50 -16.59 -14.69
CA ASP A 174 6.93 -15.53 -13.77
C ASP A 174 5.75 -14.75 -13.13
N ARG A 175 4.54 -14.92 -13.68
CA ARG A 175 3.31 -14.26 -13.21
C ARG A 175 2.44 -15.16 -12.31
N SER A 176 2.99 -16.24 -11.79
CA SER A 176 2.26 -17.20 -10.96
C SER A 176 1.95 -16.70 -9.55
N ALA A 177 2.72 -15.76 -9.00
CA ALA A 177 2.54 -15.29 -7.63
C ALA A 177 1.21 -14.55 -7.42
N VAL A 178 0.46 -14.91 -6.38
CA VAL A 178 -0.79 -14.27 -5.97
C VAL A 178 -0.75 -13.88 -4.50
N THR A 179 -1.43 -12.80 -4.15
CA THR A 179 -1.43 -12.24 -2.79
C THR A 179 -2.77 -12.49 -2.11
N GLY A 180 -2.75 -12.90 -0.84
CA GLY A 180 -3.96 -13.07 -0.05
C GLY A 180 -4.72 -11.76 0.17
N GLY A 181 -6.04 -11.79 0.04
CA GLY A 181 -6.93 -10.63 0.17
C GLY A 181 -7.31 -9.95 -1.15
N THR A 182 -6.68 -10.31 -2.27
CA THR A 182 -7.08 -9.88 -3.63
C THR A 182 -8.26 -10.70 -4.14
N ARG A 183 -8.86 -10.31 -5.27
CA ARG A 183 -10.07 -10.98 -5.79
C ARG A 183 -9.84 -11.53 -7.19
N VAL A 184 -10.25 -12.76 -7.43
CA VAL A 184 -10.27 -13.36 -8.78
C VAL A 184 -11.44 -12.76 -9.56
N LEU A 185 -11.18 -12.27 -10.77
CA LEU A 185 -12.19 -11.67 -11.64
C LEU A 185 -12.66 -12.61 -12.76
N SER A 186 -11.76 -13.45 -13.29
CA SER A 186 -12.08 -14.37 -14.38
C SER A 186 -11.55 -15.78 -14.09
N ASP A 187 -12.16 -16.78 -14.74
CA ASP A 187 -11.71 -18.17 -14.79
C ASP A 187 -11.57 -18.85 -13.42
N ARG A 188 -11.00 -20.07 -13.44
CA ARG A 188 -10.70 -20.89 -12.26
C ARG A 188 -9.18 -21.09 -12.18
N ILE A 189 -8.63 -20.86 -11.00
CA ILE A 189 -7.21 -21.11 -10.71
C ILE A 189 -7.05 -21.98 -9.48
N VAL A 190 -6.02 -22.82 -9.50
CA VAL A 190 -5.55 -23.57 -8.32
C VAL A 190 -4.27 -22.92 -7.83
N ILE A 191 -4.28 -22.52 -6.57
CA ILE A 191 -3.21 -21.79 -5.91
C ILE A 191 -2.56 -22.72 -4.88
N ARG A 192 -1.24 -22.87 -4.94
CA ARG A 192 -0.44 -23.49 -3.89
C ARG A 192 -0.01 -22.42 -2.90
N ILE A 193 -0.39 -22.59 -1.64
CA ILE A 193 0.02 -21.67 -0.57
C ILE A 193 1.53 -21.77 -0.36
N THR A 194 2.24 -20.64 -0.50
CA THR A 194 3.70 -20.57 -0.36
C THR A 194 4.11 -20.00 1.00
N SER A 195 3.26 -19.17 1.60
CA SER A 195 3.54 -18.52 2.87
C SER A 195 3.16 -19.38 4.08
N GLU A 196 3.99 -19.33 5.12
CA GLU A 196 3.67 -19.91 6.42
C GLU A 196 2.66 -19.04 7.19
N GLN A 197 1.95 -19.65 8.14
CA GLN A 197 1.07 -18.91 9.04
C GLN A 197 1.87 -17.88 9.84
N GLY A 198 1.43 -16.62 9.84
CA GLY A 198 2.15 -15.51 10.47
C GLY A 198 3.13 -14.79 9.55
N SER A 199 3.34 -15.31 8.34
CA SER A 199 4.26 -14.74 7.35
C SER A 199 3.56 -14.29 6.06
N THR A 200 2.22 -14.32 6.00
CA THR A 200 1.45 -13.81 4.85
C THR A 200 1.58 -12.30 4.69
N PHE A 201 1.23 -11.74 3.54
CA PHE A 201 1.24 -10.31 3.27
C PHE A 201 0.39 -9.54 4.28
N LEU A 202 -0.83 -10.04 4.57
CA LEU A 202 -1.69 -9.48 5.61
C LEU A 202 -1.05 -9.58 7.01
N ASP A 203 -0.36 -10.68 7.34
CA ASP A 203 0.35 -10.80 8.62
C ASP A 203 1.52 -9.81 8.72
N ARG A 204 2.25 -9.58 7.62
CA ARG A 204 3.28 -8.54 7.56
C ARG A 204 2.67 -7.15 7.73
N MET A 205 1.53 -6.86 7.10
CA MET A 205 0.81 -5.60 7.33
C MET A 205 0.38 -5.44 8.79
N ILE A 206 -0.19 -6.48 9.40
CA ILE A 206 -0.58 -6.48 10.82
C ILE A 206 0.64 -6.22 11.70
N ALA A 207 1.77 -6.90 11.46
CA ALA A 207 2.99 -6.73 12.23
C ALA A 207 3.57 -5.31 12.12
N LEU A 208 3.50 -4.70 10.93
CA LEU A 208 3.93 -3.31 10.69
C LEU A 208 3.03 -2.32 11.44
N VAL A 209 1.71 -2.54 11.41
CA VAL A 209 0.72 -1.69 12.09
C VAL A 209 0.78 -1.84 13.62
N GLU A 210 0.94 -3.06 14.14
CA GLU A 210 1.05 -3.33 15.59
C GLU A 210 2.37 -2.81 16.18
N GLY A 211 3.33 -2.40 15.35
CA GLY A 211 4.59 -1.80 15.80
C GLY A 211 5.47 -2.75 16.63
N ALA A 212 5.21 -4.06 16.59
CA ALA A 212 5.77 -5.07 17.49
C ALA A 212 7.31 -5.20 17.40
N LYS A 213 7.93 -4.59 16.38
CA LYS A 213 9.39 -4.48 16.21
C LYS A 213 9.84 -3.08 15.76
N ARG A 214 9.18 -2.01 16.23
CA ARG A 214 9.65 -0.64 15.90
C ARG A 214 10.99 -0.39 16.58
N GLN A 215 12.04 -0.21 15.77
CA GLN A 215 13.29 0.38 16.22
C GLN A 215 13.16 1.91 16.20
N LYS A 216 13.83 2.58 17.15
CA LYS A 216 13.97 4.03 17.12
C LYS A 216 14.69 4.45 15.84
N THR A 217 14.22 5.53 15.23
CA THR A 217 14.81 6.04 14.00
C THR A 217 16.09 6.84 14.28
N PRO A 218 16.98 7.05 13.28
CA PRO A 218 18.19 7.84 13.49
C PRO A 218 17.92 9.23 14.05
N ASN A 219 16.90 9.95 13.54
CA ASN A 219 16.56 11.28 14.05
C ASN A 219 15.98 11.22 15.47
N GLU A 220 15.16 10.19 15.78
CA GLU A 220 14.66 9.97 17.14
C GLU A 220 15.81 9.70 18.13
N ILE A 221 16.81 8.91 17.74
CA ILE A 221 17.99 8.63 18.55
C ILE A 221 18.81 9.90 18.76
N ALA A 222 19.11 10.64 17.68
CA ALA A 222 19.89 11.88 17.75
C ALA A 222 19.22 12.91 18.67
N LEU A 223 17.90 13.10 18.52
CA LEU A 223 17.15 13.99 19.38
C LEU A 223 17.14 13.48 20.83
N THR A 224 16.96 12.18 21.05
CA THR A 224 17.02 11.59 22.41
C THR A 224 18.37 11.89 23.07
N ILE A 225 19.49 11.76 22.35
CA ILE A 225 20.82 12.08 22.89
C ILE A 225 20.91 13.56 23.28
N LEU A 226 20.48 14.47 22.39
CA LEU A 226 20.49 15.91 22.65
C LEU A 226 19.62 16.27 23.87
N LEU A 227 18.39 15.78 23.93
CA LEU A 227 17.46 16.06 25.02
C LEU A 227 17.96 15.48 26.36
N SER A 228 18.61 14.31 26.33
CA SER A 228 19.24 13.71 27.51
C SER A 228 20.41 14.57 28.01
N GLY A 229 21.28 15.02 27.10
CA GLY A 229 22.38 15.92 27.44
C GLY A 229 21.89 17.22 28.07
N LEU A 230 20.90 17.86 27.47
CA LEU A 230 20.30 19.09 28.01
C LEU A 230 19.63 18.86 29.39
N THR A 231 18.98 17.71 29.56
CA THR A 231 18.39 17.30 30.84
C THR A 231 19.44 17.19 31.95
N ILE A 232 20.58 16.56 31.65
CA ILE A 232 21.69 16.43 32.61
C ILE A 232 22.26 17.81 32.94
N ILE A 233 22.46 18.68 31.95
CA ILE A 233 22.96 20.05 32.16
C ILE A 233 22.01 20.83 33.08
N PHE A 234 20.70 20.81 32.81
CA PHE A 234 19.72 21.49 33.67
C PHE A 234 19.61 20.86 35.06
N LEU A 235 19.73 19.53 35.18
CA LEU A 235 19.76 18.87 36.46
C LEU A 235 20.94 19.35 37.31
N LEU A 236 22.15 19.38 36.74
CA LEU A 236 23.35 19.87 37.43
C LEU A 236 23.22 21.35 37.80
N ALA A 237 22.68 22.18 36.90
CA ALA A 237 22.44 23.59 37.15
C ALA A 237 21.43 23.81 38.29
N VAL A 238 20.32 23.07 38.33
CA VAL A 238 19.30 23.23 39.38
C VAL A 238 19.80 22.68 40.72
N ILE A 239 20.54 21.58 40.74
CA ILE A 239 21.13 21.05 41.97
C ILE A 239 22.12 22.04 42.57
N SER A 240 22.93 22.72 41.74
CA SER A 240 23.90 23.71 42.22
C SER A 240 23.25 24.97 42.79
N LEU A 241 22.00 25.30 42.42
CA LEU A 241 21.28 26.42 43.02
C LEU A 241 21.00 26.23 44.51
N ARG A 242 20.84 24.99 45.00
CA ARG A 242 20.52 24.74 46.41
C ARG A 242 21.57 25.27 47.39
N PRO A 243 22.89 24.98 47.24
CA PRO A 243 23.90 25.54 48.13
C PRO A 243 24.02 27.06 48.03
N PHE A 244 23.91 27.65 46.83
CA PHE A 244 23.93 29.11 46.68
C PHE A 244 22.75 29.78 47.36
N ALA A 245 21.54 29.22 47.20
CA ALA A 245 20.35 29.73 47.86
C ALA A 245 20.44 29.56 49.38
N ALA A 246 20.95 28.43 49.87
CA ALA A 246 21.15 28.21 51.30
C ALA A 246 22.14 29.22 51.91
N TYR A 247 23.23 29.55 51.21
CA TYR A 247 24.16 30.59 51.63
C TYR A 247 23.50 31.98 51.66
N ALA A 248 22.81 32.36 50.59
CA ALA A 248 22.13 33.66 50.50
C ALA A 248 21.01 33.81 51.55
N GLU A 249 20.23 32.75 51.81
CA GLU A 249 19.19 32.72 52.84
C GLU A 249 19.78 32.88 54.25
N ALA A 250 20.94 32.26 54.52
CA ALA A 250 21.64 32.38 55.79
C ALA A 250 22.14 33.83 56.05
N GLU A 251 22.72 34.48 55.04
CA GLU A 251 23.23 35.86 55.16
C GLU A 251 22.12 36.91 55.22
N SER A 252 20.99 36.67 54.56
CA SER A 252 19.87 37.63 54.48
C SER A 252 18.92 37.59 55.69
N GLY A 253 19.12 36.66 56.63
CA GLY A 253 18.28 36.51 57.82
C GLY A 253 16.87 35.98 57.55
N LEU A 254 16.61 35.42 56.36
CA LEU A 254 15.31 34.80 56.05
C LEU A 254 15.09 33.54 56.88
N THR A 255 13.95 33.47 57.58
CA THR A 255 13.56 32.33 58.42
C THR A 255 12.88 31.20 57.63
N ARG A 256 12.48 31.45 56.38
CA ARG A 256 11.83 30.47 55.50
C ARG A 256 12.62 30.36 54.20
N SER A 257 12.98 29.12 53.86
CA SER A 257 13.64 28.83 52.59
C SER A 257 12.66 29.04 51.44
N THR A 258 13.03 29.89 50.49
CA THR A 258 12.24 30.16 49.27
C THR A 258 12.52 29.14 48.18
N THR A 259 13.62 28.40 48.29
CA THR A 259 14.09 27.40 47.33
C THR A 259 13.88 25.97 47.84
N THR A 260 12.65 25.63 48.21
CA THR A 260 12.32 24.28 48.69
C THR A 260 12.56 23.23 47.60
N VAL A 261 12.75 21.97 47.99
CA VAL A 261 12.98 20.86 47.05
C VAL A 261 11.84 20.75 46.02
N PRO A 262 10.54 20.85 46.38
CA PRO A 262 9.45 20.92 45.41
C PRO A 262 9.59 22.06 44.38
N VAL A 263 10.02 23.25 44.78
CA VAL A 263 10.25 24.39 43.88
C VAL A 263 11.40 24.12 42.91
N LEU A 264 12.50 23.53 43.39
CA LEU A 264 13.62 23.14 42.53
C LEU A 264 13.23 22.05 41.53
N ILE A 265 12.42 21.07 41.94
CA ILE A 265 11.88 20.05 41.03
C ILE A 265 10.96 20.70 39.98
N ALA A 266 10.07 21.60 40.39
CA ALA A 266 9.20 22.32 39.47
C ALA A 266 10.02 23.13 38.45
N LEU A 267 11.03 23.87 38.91
CA LEU A 267 11.95 24.63 38.05
C LEU A 267 12.66 23.70 37.04
N LEU A 268 13.21 22.58 37.52
CA LEU A 268 13.87 21.59 36.67
C LEU A 268 12.93 21.08 35.56
N VAL A 269 11.70 20.71 35.91
CA VAL A 269 10.72 20.18 34.95
C VAL A 269 10.28 21.26 33.94
N CYS A 270 10.22 22.52 34.35
CA CYS A 270 9.96 23.65 33.45
C CYS A 270 11.10 23.92 32.47
N LEU A 271 12.36 23.65 32.84
CA LEU A 271 13.54 23.86 31.99
C LEU A 271 13.79 22.70 31.02
N ILE A 272 13.58 21.47 31.48
CA ILE A 272 13.77 20.27 30.68
C ILE A 272 12.77 20.27 29.50
N PRO A 273 13.18 19.81 28.29
CA PRO A 273 12.33 19.79 27.10
C PRO A 273 11.27 18.66 27.12
N THR A 274 10.39 18.69 28.12
CA THR A 274 9.37 17.66 28.39
C THR A 274 8.35 17.53 27.27
N THR A 275 7.99 18.63 26.60
CA THR A 275 7.04 18.63 25.48
C THR A 275 7.52 17.74 24.33
N ILE A 276 8.78 17.90 23.91
CA ILE A 276 9.35 17.12 22.81
C ILE A 276 9.67 15.70 23.29
N GLY A 277 10.27 15.57 24.47
CA GLY A 277 10.63 14.28 25.05
C GLY A 277 9.45 13.34 25.24
N GLY A 278 8.28 13.86 25.64
CA GLY A 278 7.06 13.07 25.82
C GLY A 278 6.31 12.73 24.53
N LEU A 279 6.45 13.53 23.47
CA LEU A 279 5.64 13.40 22.24
C LEU A 279 6.38 12.72 21.08
N LEU A 280 7.71 12.58 21.15
CA LEU A 280 8.53 12.05 20.06
C LEU A 280 8.06 10.68 19.54
N SER A 281 7.80 9.72 20.43
CA SER A 281 7.27 8.39 20.06
C SER A 281 5.91 8.48 19.38
N ALA A 282 5.02 9.33 19.88
CA ALA A 282 3.67 9.51 19.37
C ALA A 282 3.66 10.10 17.95
N ILE A 283 4.58 11.03 17.66
CA ILE A 283 4.79 11.61 16.32
C ILE A 283 5.18 10.51 15.33
N GLY A 284 6.18 9.68 15.69
CA GLY A 284 6.65 8.60 14.84
C GLY A 284 5.57 7.56 14.53
N ILE A 285 4.77 7.17 15.52
CA ILE A 285 3.67 6.21 15.34
C ILE A 285 2.57 6.82 14.45
N SER A 286 2.20 8.07 14.71
CA SER A 286 1.17 8.76 13.93
C SER A 286 1.59 9.00 12.48
N GLY A 287 2.89 9.21 12.22
CA GLY A 287 3.43 9.35 10.87
C GLY A 287 3.28 8.07 10.04
N MET A 288 3.58 6.91 10.63
CA MET A 288 3.40 5.61 9.96
C MET A 288 1.92 5.32 9.68
N ASP A 289 1.05 5.56 10.67
CA ASP A 289 -0.41 5.42 10.50
C ASP A 289 -0.96 6.27 9.34
N ARG A 290 -0.42 7.48 9.16
CA ARG A 290 -0.81 8.37 8.04
C ARG A 290 -0.39 7.81 6.67
N LEU A 291 0.74 7.14 6.56
CA LEU A 291 1.19 6.52 5.30
C LEU A 291 0.31 5.34 4.90
N ILE A 292 -0.05 4.50 5.86
CA ILE A 292 -0.91 3.34 5.61
C ILE A 292 -2.29 3.80 5.12
N ARG A 293 -2.83 4.90 5.67
CA ARG A 293 -4.07 5.53 5.17
C ARG A 293 -3.97 6.09 3.75
N ARG A 294 -2.75 6.25 3.22
CA ARG A 294 -2.48 6.63 1.83
C ARG A 294 -2.01 5.42 0.99
N ASN A 295 -2.27 4.20 1.46
CA ASN A 295 -1.86 2.96 0.82
C ASN A 295 -0.35 2.84 0.60
N VAL A 296 0.46 3.50 1.45
CA VAL A 296 1.92 3.37 1.44
C VAL A 296 2.33 2.49 2.61
N LEU A 297 2.92 1.34 2.31
CA LEU A 297 3.42 0.39 3.30
C LEU A 297 4.90 0.66 3.57
N ALA A 298 5.21 1.19 4.75
CA ALA A 298 6.57 1.35 5.21
C ALA A 298 6.97 0.17 6.09
N THR A 299 8.07 -0.51 5.73
CA THR A 299 8.61 -1.64 6.50
C THR A 299 9.18 -1.23 7.86
N SER A 300 9.52 0.04 8.02
CA SER A 300 10.02 0.61 9.27
C SER A 300 9.85 2.13 9.30
N GLY A 301 9.86 2.73 10.49
CA GLY A 301 9.91 4.19 10.63
C GLY A 301 11.18 4.78 10.03
N ARG A 302 12.30 4.03 10.00
CA ARG A 302 13.55 4.46 9.36
C ARG A 302 13.38 4.68 7.86
N ALA A 303 12.64 3.82 7.18
CA ALA A 303 12.35 3.98 5.75
C ALA A 303 11.57 5.26 5.47
N VAL A 304 10.63 5.63 6.37
CA VAL A 304 9.84 6.86 6.26
C VAL A 304 10.72 8.10 6.41
N GLU A 305 11.62 8.11 7.39
CA GLU A 305 12.55 9.24 7.57
C GLU A 305 13.53 9.36 6.42
N ALA A 306 14.11 8.23 5.98
CA ALA A 306 15.03 8.20 4.85
C ALA A 306 14.36 8.69 3.56
N ALA A 307 13.09 8.37 3.34
CA ALA A 307 12.32 8.88 2.19
C ALA A 307 12.16 10.41 2.19
N GLY A 308 12.23 11.05 3.36
CA GLY A 308 12.22 12.51 3.48
C GLY A 308 13.54 13.18 3.11
N ASP A 309 14.63 12.41 3.04
CA ASP A 309 16.01 12.87 2.77
C ASP A 309 16.49 12.43 1.37
N VAL A 310 15.56 12.12 0.46
CA VAL A 310 15.87 11.66 -0.90
C VAL A 310 16.07 12.84 -1.84
N ASP A 311 17.26 12.94 -2.44
CA ASP A 311 17.57 13.95 -3.48
C ASP A 311 17.18 13.53 -4.89
N VAL A 312 17.25 12.22 -5.18
CA VAL A 312 17.03 11.66 -6.53
C VAL A 312 16.07 10.49 -6.45
N LEU A 313 14.94 10.62 -7.14
CA LEU A 313 13.97 9.57 -7.31
C LEU A 313 14.23 8.83 -8.63
N LEU A 314 14.61 7.56 -8.52
CA LEU A 314 14.73 6.64 -9.65
C LEU A 314 13.38 5.93 -9.81
N LEU A 315 12.74 6.10 -10.97
CA LEU A 315 11.46 5.46 -11.26
C LEU A 315 11.64 4.44 -12.37
N ASP A 316 11.20 3.21 -12.13
CA ASP A 316 10.97 2.28 -13.22
C ASP A 316 9.85 2.83 -14.14
N LYS A 317 9.90 2.57 -15.45
CA LYS A 317 8.89 3.10 -16.38
C LYS A 317 7.59 2.31 -16.26
N THR A 318 7.69 1.01 -16.54
CA THR A 318 6.54 0.13 -16.75
C THR A 318 5.80 -0.07 -15.44
N GLY A 319 4.50 0.23 -15.41
CA GLY A 319 3.65 0.04 -14.23
C GLY A 319 3.83 1.10 -13.13
N THR A 320 4.91 1.90 -13.14
CA THR A 320 5.06 3.02 -12.21
C THR A 320 4.64 4.34 -12.86
N ILE A 321 5.27 4.72 -13.98
CA ILE A 321 4.97 5.94 -14.74
C ILE A 321 3.80 5.70 -15.67
N THR A 322 3.75 4.50 -16.25
CA THR A 322 2.73 4.08 -17.20
C THR A 322 1.74 3.15 -16.54
N LEU A 323 0.58 2.93 -17.18
CA LEU A 323 -0.42 1.98 -16.72
C LEU A 323 0.10 0.53 -16.66
N GLY A 324 1.28 0.25 -17.24
CA GLY A 324 1.90 -1.07 -17.28
C GLY A 324 1.30 -2.00 -18.34
N ASN A 325 0.06 -1.74 -18.75
CA ASN A 325 -0.60 -2.39 -19.86
C ASN A 325 -0.47 -1.54 -21.13
N ARG A 326 -0.21 -2.18 -22.28
CA ARG A 326 -0.16 -1.48 -23.56
C ARG A 326 -1.57 -1.26 -24.09
N MET A 327 -1.97 -0.01 -24.29
CA MET A 327 -3.31 0.35 -24.74
C MET A 327 -3.30 0.65 -26.23
N ALA A 328 -4.39 0.34 -26.93
CA ALA A 328 -4.56 0.70 -28.32
C ALA A 328 -4.56 2.22 -28.51
N THR A 329 -3.75 2.69 -29.45
CA THR A 329 -3.59 4.12 -29.75
C THR A 329 -3.94 4.47 -31.19
N ALA A 330 -3.76 3.53 -32.13
CA ALA A 330 -4.03 3.77 -33.53
C ALA A 330 -4.45 2.49 -34.29
N PHE A 331 -5.21 2.72 -35.36
CA PHE A 331 -5.58 1.70 -36.35
C PHE A 331 -4.91 2.05 -37.68
N HIS A 332 -4.11 1.13 -38.19
CA HIS A 332 -3.34 1.27 -39.42
C HIS A 332 -3.86 0.26 -40.45
N PRO A 333 -4.71 0.68 -41.41
CA PRO A 333 -5.31 -0.22 -42.39
C PRO A 333 -4.28 -0.80 -43.36
N ALA A 334 -4.54 -2.02 -43.83
CA ALA A 334 -3.80 -2.60 -44.95
C ALA A 334 -4.13 -1.87 -46.27
N PRO A 335 -3.29 -1.99 -47.32
CA PRO A 335 -3.54 -1.35 -48.60
C PRO A 335 -4.93 -1.69 -49.15
N GLY A 336 -5.73 -0.67 -49.50
CA GLY A 336 -7.08 -0.84 -50.03
C GLY A 336 -8.18 -1.09 -48.99
N ILE A 337 -7.86 -1.11 -47.69
CA ILE A 337 -8.84 -1.27 -46.62
C ILE A 337 -9.22 0.08 -46.02
N GLU A 338 -10.52 0.33 -45.87
CA GLU A 338 -10.99 1.52 -45.16
C GLU A 338 -10.72 1.43 -43.65
N GLN A 339 -10.31 2.55 -43.06
CA GLN A 339 -9.97 2.61 -41.64
C GLN A 339 -11.16 2.25 -40.73
N VAL A 340 -12.39 2.59 -41.15
CA VAL A 340 -13.62 2.24 -40.42
C VAL A 340 -13.89 0.74 -40.45
N ARG A 341 -13.63 0.05 -41.58
CA ARG A 341 -13.77 -1.41 -41.69
C ARG A 341 -12.80 -2.13 -40.73
N LEU A 342 -11.55 -1.67 -40.67
CA LEU A 342 -10.58 -2.19 -39.70
C LEU A 342 -11.05 -1.97 -38.25
N ALA A 343 -11.54 -0.77 -37.92
CA ALA A 343 -12.00 -0.45 -36.57
C ALA A 343 -13.23 -1.28 -36.15
N ASP A 344 -14.18 -1.52 -37.06
CA ASP A 344 -15.36 -2.36 -36.82
C ASP A 344 -14.96 -3.81 -36.54
N ALA A 345 -14.12 -4.40 -37.41
CA ALA A 345 -13.60 -5.75 -37.22
C ALA A 345 -12.74 -5.88 -35.94
N ALA A 346 -11.91 -4.88 -35.64
CA ALA A 346 -11.11 -4.84 -34.42
C ALA A 346 -11.95 -4.77 -33.15
N GLN A 347 -13.04 -3.99 -33.17
CA GLN A 347 -13.99 -3.92 -32.06
C GLN A 347 -14.68 -5.27 -31.87
N LEU A 348 -15.28 -5.83 -32.93
CA LEU A 348 -16.02 -7.10 -32.89
C LEU A 348 -15.16 -8.26 -32.38
N SER A 349 -13.93 -8.37 -32.87
CA SER A 349 -12.98 -9.40 -32.41
C SER A 349 -12.42 -9.17 -31.01
N SER A 350 -12.63 -7.98 -30.43
CA SER A 350 -12.19 -7.64 -29.06
C SER A 350 -13.34 -7.61 -28.04
N LEU A 351 -14.60 -7.81 -28.44
CA LEU A 351 -15.75 -7.77 -27.51
C LEU A 351 -15.70 -8.87 -26.44
N ALA A 352 -15.15 -10.04 -26.79
CA ALA A 352 -14.93 -11.14 -25.84
C ALA A 352 -13.48 -11.20 -25.32
N ASP A 353 -12.66 -10.21 -25.66
CA ASP A 353 -11.30 -10.08 -25.15
C ASP A 353 -11.33 -9.21 -23.89
N GLU A 354 -11.43 -9.85 -22.73
CA GLU A 354 -11.51 -9.16 -21.44
C GLU A 354 -10.16 -8.57 -20.96
N THR A 355 -9.07 -8.81 -21.69
CA THR A 355 -7.76 -8.24 -21.37
C THR A 355 -7.77 -6.71 -21.44
N PRO A 356 -6.87 -6.02 -20.73
CA PRO A 356 -6.70 -4.58 -20.87
C PRO A 356 -6.50 -4.13 -22.33
N GLU A 357 -5.75 -4.90 -23.11
CA GLU A 357 -5.52 -4.71 -24.54
C GLU A 357 -6.83 -4.77 -25.34
N GLY A 358 -7.62 -5.85 -25.16
CA GLY A 358 -8.93 -6.02 -25.79
C GLY A 358 -9.89 -4.89 -25.49
N ARG A 359 -10.05 -4.55 -24.20
CA ARG A 359 -10.90 -3.45 -23.75
C ARG A 359 -10.46 -2.11 -24.34
N SER A 360 -9.15 -1.84 -24.39
CA SER A 360 -8.62 -0.58 -24.94
C SER A 360 -8.97 -0.40 -26.43
N ILE A 361 -9.07 -1.50 -27.19
CA ILE A 361 -9.44 -1.49 -28.61
C ILE A 361 -10.91 -1.16 -28.79
N VAL A 362 -11.78 -1.76 -27.97
CA VAL A 362 -13.22 -1.46 -27.97
C VAL A 362 -13.47 0.01 -27.63
N VAL A 363 -12.75 0.55 -26.64
CA VAL A 363 -12.82 1.97 -26.25
C VAL A 363 -12.31 2.87 -27.40
N LEU A 364 -11.13 2.59 -27.96
CA LEU A 364 -10.58 3.39 -29.06
C LEU A 364 -11.50 3.41 -30.28
N ALA A 365 -12.09 2.27 -30.65
CA ALA A 365 -13.03 2.17 -31.76
C ALA A 365 -14.31 2.99 -31.51
N LYS A 366 -14.84 2.93 -30.29
CA LYS A 366 -16.01 3.71 -29.87
C LYS A 366 -15.75 5.21 -29.89
N ASP A 367 -14.65 5.66 -29.29
CA ASP A 367 -14.34 7.08 -29.12
C ASP A 367 -13.97 7.74 -30.45
N LYS A 368 -13.22 7.05 -31.32
CA LYS A 368 -12.73 7.63 -32.58
C LYS A 368 -13.71 7.54 -33.74
N TYR A 369 -14.51 6.47 -33.82
CA TYR A 369 -15.40 6.22 -34.96
C TYR A 369 -16.89 6.15 -34.58
N GLY A 370 -17.24 6.41 -33.32
CA GLY A 370 -18.63 6.39 -32.87
C GLY A 370 -19.28 5.01 -32.94
N LEU A 371 -18.48 3.94 -33.03
CA LEU A 371 -18.94 2.56 -33.08
C LEU A 371 -19.50 2.18 -31.70
N ARG A 372 -20.78 2.46 -31.49
CA ARG A 372 -21.52 1.97 -30.31
C ARG A 372 -21.83 0.51 -30.55
N GLY A 373 -21.49 -0.34 -29.58
CA GLY A 373 -21.62 -1.78 -29.68
C GLY A 373 -22.94 -2.14 -30.35
N ARG A 374 -22.86 -2.85 -31.47
CA ARG A 374 -24.06 -3.40 -32.11
C ARG A 374 -24.78 -4.18 -31.02
N GLU A 375 -26.09 -3.97 -30.88
CA GLU A 375 -26.94 -4.96 -30.25
C GLU A 375 -26.82 -6.24 -31.08
N LEU A 376 -25.78 -7.03 -30.82
CA LEU A 376 -25.60 -8.37 -31.36
C LEU A 376 -26.54 -9.29 -30.58
N ALA A 377 -27.83 -8.96 -30.60
CA ALA A 377 -28.94 -9.85 -30.29
C ALA A 377 -29.16 -10.83 -31.44
N ALA A 378 -28.08 -11.28 -32.09
CA ALA A 378 -28.11 -12.31 -33.11
C ALA A 378 -27.81 -13.64 -32.40
N PRO A 379 -28.79 -14.55 -32.25
CA PRO A 379 -28.67 -15.79 -31.46
C PRO A 379 -27.64 -16.83 -31.99
N HIS A 380 -26.77 -16.44 -32.92
CA HIS A 380 -25.89 -17.36 -33.65
C HIS A 380 -24.44 -16.86 -33.78
N VAL A 381 -24.05 -15.73 -33.17
CA VAL A 381 -22.66 -15.26 -33.22
C VAL A 381 -21.85 -15.94 -32.12
N GLN A 382 -20.79 -16.66 -32.50
CA GLN A 382 -19.91 -17.33 -31.53
C GLN A 382 -18.69 -16.45 -31.28
N PHE A 383 -18.60 -15.89 -30.08
CA PHE A 383 -17.40 -15.18 -29.67
C PHE A 383 -16.31 -16.14 -29.21
N LEU A 384 -15.07 -15.86 -29.63
CA LEU A 384 -13.89 -16.56 -29.17
C LEU A 384 -13.16 -15.63 -28.20
N PRO A 385 -13.19 -15.92 -26.89
CA PRO A 385 -12.45 -15.14 -25.93
C PRO A 385 -10.95 -15.23 -26.20
N PHE A 386 -10.21 -14.23 -25.75
CA PHE A 386 -8.75 -14.29 -25.82
C PHE A 386 -8.24 -15.45 -24.97
N THR A 387 -7.33 -16.25 -25.53
CA THR A 387 -6.55 -17.23 -24.75
C THR A 387 -5.07 -17.04 -24.99
N ALA A 388 -4.27 -17.14 -23.93
CA ALA A 388 -2.81 -17.01 -24.03
C ALA A 388 -2.19 -18.09 -24.93
N GLN A 389 -2.81 -19.27 -25.01
CA GLN A 389 -2.37 -20.38 -25.86
C GLN A 389 -2.52 -20.05 -27.35
N THR A 390 -3.63 -19.43 -27.74
CA THR A 390 -3.87 -19.05 -29.14
C THR A 390 -3.30 -17.68 -29.49
N ARG A 391 -3.05 -16.83 -28.49
CA ARG A 391 -2.64 -15.42 -28.62
C ARG A 391 -3.55 -14.60 -29.53
N MET A 392 -4.82 -15.00 -29.61
CA MET A 392 -5.84 -14.36 -30.43
C MET A 392 -7.20 -14.42 -29.76
N SER A 393 -8.04 -13.47 -30.12
CA SER A 393 -9.47 -13.43 -29.85
C SER A 393 -10.22 -13.27 -31.17
N GLY A 394 -11.53 -13.44 -31.15
CA GLY A 394 -12.29 -13.29 -32.38
C GLY A 394 -13.78 -13.46 -32.23
N VAL A 395 -14.41 -13.51 -33.40
CA VAL A 395 -15.83 -13.75 -33.54
C VAL A 395 -16.08 -14.55 -34.80
N ASP A 396 -16.96 -15.53 -34.71
CA ASP A 396 -17.43 -16.34 -35.82
C ASP A 396 -18.89 -16.02 -36.12
N PHE A 397 -19.13 -15.63 -37.36
CA PHE A 397 -20.45 -15.46 -37.93
C PHE A 397 -20.79 -16.69 -38.78
N PRO A 398 -21.82 -17.47 -38.42
CA PRO A 398 -22.27 -18.57 -39.24
C PRO A 398 -22.91 -18.05 -40.54
N ALA A 399 -23.02 -18.94 -41.52
CA ALA A 399 -23.69 -18.62 -42.77
C ALA A 399 -25.17 -18.25 -42.51
N GLN A 400 -25.56 -17.02 -42.88
CA GLN A 400 -26.94 -16.54 -42.78
C GLN A 400 -27.33 -15.74 -44.01
N ASN A 401 -28.57 -15.92 -44.48
CA ASN A 401 -29.17 -15.16 -45.59
C ASN A 401 -28.29 -15.11 -46.86
N GLY A 402 -27.70 -16.25 -47.26
CA GLY A 402 -26.84 -16.33 -48.44
C GLY A 402 -25.43 -15.73 -48.28
N ARG A 403 -25.07 -15.24 -47.08
CA ARG A 403 -23.69 -14.83 -46.77
C ARG A 403 -22.87 -16.05 -46.30
N PRO A 404 -21.63 -16.21 -46.81
CA PRO A 404 -20.74 -17.27 -46.36
C PRO A 404 -20.36 -17.08 -44.88
N PRO A 405 -19.92 -18.14 -44.18
CA PRO A 405 -19.41 -18.01 -42.83
C PRO A 405 -18.20 -17.08 -42.81
N LEU A 406 -18.15 -16.21 -41.81
CA LEU A 406 -17.11 -15.18 -41.67
C LEU A 406 -16.46 -15.29 -40.29
N ALA A 407 -15.15 -15.51 -40.29
CA ALA A 407 -14.35 -15.54 -39.05
C ALA A 407 -13.51 -14.28 -38.98
N ILE A 408 -13.67 -13.50 -37.91
CA ILE A 408 -12.80 -12.35 -37.63
C ILE A 408 -11.86 -12.75 -36.50
N ARG A 409 -10.56 -12.53 -36.70
CA ARG A 409 -9.52 -12.80 -35.70
C ARG A 409 -8.65 -11.58 -35.48
N LYS A 410 -8.26 -11.37 -34.24
CA LYS A 410 -7.32 -10.35 -33.82
C LYS A 410 -6.34 -10.97 -32.84
N GLY A 411 -5.06 -10.70 -33.01
CA GLY A 411 -4.03 -11.30 -32.16
C GLY A 411 -2.62 -10.90 -32.53
N ALA A 412 -1.66 -11.63 -31.97
CA ALA A 412 -0.25 -11.45 -32.29
C ALA A 412 0.02 -11.69 -33.79
N ALA A 413 0.98 -10.96 -34.36
CA ALA A 413 1.22 -10.94 -35.80
C ALA A 413 1.59 -12.33 -36.37
N ASP A 414 2.35 -13.13 -35.60
CA ASP A 414 2.71 -14.52 -35.92
C ASP A 414 1.48 -15.44 -35.90
N ALA A 415 0.65 -15.35 -34.86
CA ALA A 415 -0.54 -16.18 -34.70
C ALA A 415 -1.58 -15.91 -35.81
N VAL A 416 -1.83 -14.64 -36.13
CA VAL A 416 -2.76 -14.26 -37.20
C VAL A 416 -2.20 -14.62 -38.57
N ARG A 417 -0.89 -14.49 -38.81
CA ARG A 417 -0.26 -14.93 -40.06
C ARG A 417 -0.46 -16.42 -40.29
N GLN A 418 -0.25 -17.25 -39.27
CA GLN A 418 -0.50 -18.70 -39.36
C GLN A 418 -1.97 -19.00 -39.64
N HIS A 419 -2.90 -18.31 -38.96
CA HIS A 419 -4.33 -18.47 -39.18
C HIS A 419 -4.75 -18.13 -40.62
N VAL A 420 -4.29 -17.00 -41.16
CA VAL A 420 -4.58 -16.58 -42.53
C VAL A 420 -3.98 -17.57 -43.55
N ALA A 421 -2.77 -18.07 -43.30
CA ALA A 421 -2.12 -19.07 -44.15
C ALA A 421 -2.88 -20.39 -44.18
N MET A 422 -3.38 -20.88 -43.03
CA MET A 422 -4.21 -22.10 -42.96
C MET A 422 -5.50 -21.98 -43.78
N MET A 423 -6.05 -20.78 -43.89
CA MET A 423 -7.23 -20.52 -44.71
C MET A 423 -6.90 -20.30 -46.21
N GLY A 424 -5.62 -20.36 -46.60
CA GLY A 424 -5.15 -20.12 -47.96
C GLY A 424 -5.16 -18.64 -48.35
N GLY A 425 -5.12 -17.73 -47.38
CA GLY A 425 -4.99 -16.29 -47.60
C GLY A 425 -3.55 -15.84 -47.82
N ARG A 426 -3.37 -14.58 -48.24
CA ARG A 426 -2.04 -13.95 -48.39
C ARG A 426 -1.84 -12.91 -47.30
N TYR A 427 -0.62 -12.88 -46.75
CA TYR A 427 -0.19 -11.86 -45.80
C TYR A 427 0.56 -10.75 -46.56
N PRO A 428 0.02 -9.53 -46.69
CA PRO A 428 0.66 -8.48 -47.49
C PRO A 428 2.01 -8.04 -46.90
N GLY A 429 3.00 -7.77 -47.76
CA GLY A 429 4.34 -7.34 -47.33
C GLY A 429 4.34 -5.96 -46.66
N GLU A 430 3.39 -5.10 -47.05
CA GLU A 430 3.19 -3.77 -46.45
C GLU A 430 2.73 -3.86 -44.99
N VAL A 431 1.90 -4.86 -44.67
CA VAL A 431 1.47 -5.13 -43.29
C VAL A 431 2.67 -5.60 -42.47
N ASP A 432 3.54 -6.42 -43.03
CA ASP A 432 4.76 -6.87 -42.36
C ASP A 432 5.72 -5.70 -42.08
N ALA A 433 5.90 -4.80 -43.05
CA ALA A 433 6.68 -3.58 -42.89
C ALA A 433 6.09 -2.66 -41.81
N LEU A 434 4.76 -2.60 -41.69
CA LEU A 434 4.05 -1.84 -40.67
C LEU A 434 4.20 -2.46 -39.28
N VAL A 435 4.07 -3.79 -39.16
CA VAL A 435 4.35 -4.54 -37.93
C VAL A 435 5.77 -4.26 -37.44
N ASN A 436 6.76 -4.39 -38.31
CA ASN A 436 8.16 -4.13 -37.98
C ASN A 436 8.42 -2.68 -37.59
N ARG A 437 7.75 -1.71 -38.22
CA ARG A 437 7.85 -0.30 -37.88
C ARG A 437 7.28 0.01 -36.49
N ILE A 438 6.10 -0.53 -36.18
CA ILE A 438 5.46 -0.37 -34.87
C ILE A 438 6.32 -1.03 -33.79
N ALA A 439 6.79 -2.25 -34.03
CA ALA A 439 7.68 -2.96 -33.11
C ALA A 439 9.01 -2.22 -32.91
N GLY A 440 9.61 -1.69 -33.99
CA GLY A 440 10.84 -0.89 -33.94
C GLY A 440 10.69 0.44 -33.20
N GLY A 441 9.48 1.01 -33.19
CA GLY A 441 9.12 2.17 -32.36
C GLY A 441 8.77 1.82 -30.91
N GLY A 442 8.83 0.55 -30.51
CA GLY A 442 8.51 0.07 -29.16
C GLY A 442 7.03 -0.16 -28.89
N GLY A 443 6.16 -0.04 -29.90
CA GLY A 443 4.75 -0.43 -29.80
C GLY A 443 4.56 -1.95 -29.91
N THR A 444 3.40 -2.46 -29.48
CA THR A 444 2.97 -3.83 -29.82
C THR A 444 2.00 -3.78 -30.99
N PRO A 445 2.33 -4.40 -32.13
CA PRO A 445 1.40 -4.56 -33.24
C PRO A 445 0.48 -5.77 -33.01
N LEU A 446 -0.84 -5.56 -33.04
CA LEU A 446 -1.83 -6.63 -33.16
C LEU A 446 -2.43 -6.61 -34.55
N VAL A 447 -2.54 -7.77 -35.20
CA VAL A 447 -3.07 -7.85 -36.57
C VAL A 447 -4.53 -8.26 -36.52
N VAL A 448 -5.35 -7.68 -37.40
CA VAL A 448 -6.76 -8.06 -37.57
C VAL A 448 -6.94 -8.68 -38.94
N ALA A 449 -7.59 -9.83 -38.98
CA ALA A 449 -7.94 -10.53 -40.22
C ALA A 449 -9.43 -10.89 -40.24
N GLU A 450 -10.01 -10.81 -41.42
CA GLU A 450 -11.37 -11.22 -41.73
C GLU A 450 -11.29 -12.33 -42.78
N GLY A 451 -11.52 -13.56 -42.33
CA GLY A 451 -11.33 -14.74 -43.14
C GLY A 451 -9.88 -14.87 -43.63
N LYS A 452 -9.72 -14.78 -44.96
CA LYS A 452 -8.42 -14.89 -45.65
C LYS A 452 -7.73 -13.54 -45.87
N GLU A 453 -8.42 -12.44 -45.56
CA GLU A 453 -7.97 -11.08 -45.84
C GLU A 453 -7.44 -10.43 -44.55
N VAL A 454 -6.24 -9.86 -44.61
CA VAL A 454 -5.68 -9.07 -43.50
C VAL A 454 -6.19 -7.64 -43.63
N LEU A 455 -6.89 -7.16 -42.60
CA LEU A 455 -7.50 -5.82 -42.60
C LEU A 455 -6.52 -4.72 -42.19
N GLY A 456 -5.54 -5.05 -41.35
CA GLY A 456 -4.51 -4.10 -40.90
C GLY A 456 -3.95 -4.40 -39.52
N VAL A 457 -3.32 -3.39 -38.93
CA VAL A 457 -2.59 -3.48 -37.65
C VAL A 457 -3.13 -2.46 -36.66
N ILE A 458 -3.30 -2.89 -35.42
CA ILE A 458 -3.60 -2.07 -34.26
C ILE A 458 -2.28 -1.81 -33.53
N GLU A 459 -1.98 -0.55 -33.29
CA GLU A 459 -0.80 -0.13 -32.55
C GLU A 459 -1.15 0.04 -31.07
N LEU A 460 -0.52 -0.76 -30.22
CA LEU A 460 -0.61 -0.63 -28.77
C LEU A 460 0.65 0.05 -28.23
N LYS A 461 0.48 1.03 -27.33
CA LYS A 461 1.59 1.73 -26.65
C LYS A 461 1.42 1.65 -25.15
N ASP A 462 2.54 1.71 -24.46
CA ASP A 462 2.53 1.88 -23.01
C ASP A 462 2.14 3.33 -22.65
N VAL A 463 0.97 3.52 -22.06
CA VAL A 463 0.38 4.85 -21.84
C VAL A 463 0.76 5.38 -20.47
N VAL A 464 1.27 6.61 -20.43
CA VAL A 464 1.62 7.32 -19.20
C VAL A 464 0.37 7.57 -18.35
N LYS A 465 0.45 7.33 -17.04
CA LYS A 465 -0.64 7.60 -16.09
C LYS A 465 -1.01 9.09 -16.11
N GLY A 466 -2.30 9.38 -15.98
CA GLY A 466 -2.79 10.77 -15.87
C GLY A 466 -2.15 11.52 -14.70
N GLY A 467 -1.86 12.81 -14.90
CA GLY A 467 -1.31 13.69 -13.85
C GLY A 467 0.17 13.46 -13.49
N MET A 468 0.88 12.53 -14.15
CA MET A 468 2.30 12.28 -13.86
C MET A 468 3.19 13.50 -14.14
N SER A 469 2.88 14.29 -15.17
CA SER A 469 3.60 15.54 -15.49
C SER A 469 3.54 16.54 -14.33
N GLU A 470 2.36 16.73 -13.74
CA GLU A 470 2.14 17.61 -12.58
C GLU A 470 2.85 17.09 -11.34
N ARG A 471 2.78 15.77 -11.06
CA ARG A 471 3.49 15.14 -9.94
C ARG A 471 5.00 15.33 -10.05
N PHE A 472 5.57 15.14 -11.24
CA PHE A 472 6.99 15.39 -11.49
C PHE A 472 7.35 16.87 -11.37
N ALA A 473 6.48 17.78 -11.79
CA ALA A 473 6.69 19.21 -11.58
C ALA A 473 6.71 19.56 -10.08
N GLN A 474 5.83 18.95 -9.28
CA GLN A 474 5.83 19.13 -7.83
C GLN A 474 7.12 18.62 -7.18
N LEU A 475 7.58 17.41 -7.56
CA LEU A 475 8.85 16.88 -7.07
C LEU A 475 10.04 17.77 -7.41
N ARG A 476 10.09 18.30 -8.64
CA ARG A 476 11.12 19.27 -9.05
C ARG A 476 11.09 20.57 -8.24
N ARG A 477 9.89 21.08 -7.88
CA ARG A 477 9.77 22.25 -6.98
C ARG A 477 10.27 21.98 -5.57
N MET A 478 10.22 20.72 -5.12
CA MET A 478 10.78 20.29 -3.85
C MET A 478 12.31 20.10 -3.91
N GLY A 479 12.94 20.26 -5.08
CA GLY A 479 14.36 20.03 -5.28
C GLY A 479 14.73 18.58 -5.61
N ILE A 480 13.75 17.67 -5.70
CA ILE A 480 13.98 16.25 -5.97
C ILE A 480 14.15 16.05 -7.48
N ARG A 481 15.27 15.46 -7.88
CA ARG A 481 15.55 15.08 -9.27
C ARG A 481 14.84 13.77 -9.58
N THR A 482 14.29 13.63 -10.79
CA THR A 482 13.58 12.43 -11.22
C THR A 482 14.28 11.81 -12.42
N VAL A 483 14.64 10.54 -12.34
CA VAL A 483 15.28 9.79 -13.42
C VAL A 483 14.42 8.57 -13.74
N MET A 484 14.06 8.40 -15.01
CA MET A 484 13.37 7.20 -15.48
C MET A 484 14.41 6.11 -15.79
N ILE A 485 14.18 4.90 -15.30
CA ILE A 485 14.93 3.70 -15.64
C ILE A 485 14.01 2.83 -16.50
N THR A 486 14.48 2.41 -17.67
CA THR A 486 13.72 1.54 -18.56
C THR A 486 14.66 0.65 -19.37
N GLY A 487 14.19 -0.57 -19.67
CA GLY A 487 14.85 -1.46 -20.63
C GLY A 487 14.42 -1.20 -22.08
N ASP A 488 13.52 -0.25 -22.32
CA ASP A 488 13.08 0.12 -23.66
C ASP A 488 14.22 0.76 -24.47
N ASN A 489 14.11 0.67 -25.80
CA ASN A 489 15.02 1.36 -26.71
C ASN A 489 15.00 2.88 -26.43
N PRO A 490 16.16 3.58 -26.47
CA PRO A 490 16.24 5.03 -26.32
C PRO A 490 15.19 5.84 -27.08
N LEU A 491 14.80 5.42 -28.28
CA LEU A 491 13.76 6.10 -29.08
C LEU A 491 12.35 5.99 -28.49
N THR A 492 12.06 4.91 -27.76
CA THR A 492 10.78 4.69 -27.06
C THR A 492 10.80 5.29 -25.65
N ALA A 493 11.98 5.57 -25.11
CA ALA A 493 12.19 6.14 -23.78
C ALA A 493 12.23 7.68 -23.78
N ALA A 494 12.72 8.29 -24.87
CA ALA A 494 12.70 9.74 -25.10
C ALA A 494 11.28 10.23 -25.41
#